data_AF-A0A0P9MV40-F1
#
_entry.id   AF-A0A0P9MV40-F1
#
_cell.length_a   1.000
_cell.length_b   1.000
_cell.length_c   1.000
_cell.angle_alpha   90.00
_cell.angle_beta   90.00
_cell.angle_gamma   90.00
#
_symmetry.space_group_name_H-M   'P 1'
#
loop_
_entity.id
_entity.type
_entity.pdbx_description
1 polymer ?
#
loop_
_entity_poly.entity_id
_entity_poly.type
_entity_poly.pdbx_seq_one_letter_code
_entity_poly.pdbx_strand_id
1 'polypeptide(L)'
;YMESLGLTPVYLMALMSGSAEFFGGLGLLLGLLARPAAVVVILLLLVAIFTVHIHNGFFMANNGYEYALALLGGALAVLIEGAGKLSLDRVISR
;
A
#
# COMPACT_ATOMS: atom_id res chain seq x y z
N TYR A 1 -10.59 -9.87 13.96
CA TYR A 1 -10.47 -9.81 12.49
C TYR A 1 -9.08 -10.24 12.03
N MET A 2 -7.98 -9.58 12.40
CA MET A 2 -6.65 -10.04 11.95
C MET A 2 -6.26 -11.44 12.43
N GLU A 3 -6.73 -11.83 13.62
CA GLU A 3 -6.59 -13.20 14.12
C GLU A 3 -7.28 -14.23 13.21
N SER A 4 -8.44 -13.89 12.64
CA SER A 4 -9.13 -14.78 11.69
C SER A 4 -8.44 -14.87 10.33
N LEU A 5 -7.46 -14.00 10.07
CA LEU A 5 -6.58 -14.05 8.89
C LEU A 5 -5.25 -14.77 9.20
N GLY A 6 -5.06 -15.28 10.43
CA GLY A 6 -3.82 -15.92 10.86
C GLY A 6 -2.65 -14.96 11.11
N LEU A 7 -2.92 -13.64 11.19
CA LEU A 7 -1.90 -12.62 11.41
C LEU A 7 -1.69 -12.38 12.91
N THR A 8 -0.65 -13.02 13.46
CA THR A 8 -0.20 -12.82 14.85
C THR A 8 1.23 -12.31 14.89
N PRO A 9 1.59 -11.36 15.78
CA PRO A 9 0.78 -10.78 16.86
C PRO A 9 -0.29 -9.77 16.38
N VAL A 10 -1.55 -9.95 16.81
CA VAL A 10 -2.73 -9.22 16.29
C VAL A 10 -2.61 -7.70 16.47
N TYR A 11 -2.23 -7.24 17.67
CA TYR A 11 -2.12 -5.82 17.97
C TYR A 11 -1.04 -5.12 17.14
N LEU A 12 0.11 -5.78 16.97
CA LEU A 12 1.22 -5.24 16.19
C LEU A 12 0.86 -5.19 14.70
N MET A 13 0.26 -6.25 14.16
CA MET A 13 -0.18 -6.28 12.76
C MET A 13 -1.27 -5.24 12.48
N ALA A 14 -2.18 -5.00 13.43
CA ALA A 14 -3.21 -3.96 13.33
C ALA A 14 -2.60 -2.56 13.24
N LEU A 15 -1.66 -2.28 14.13
CA LEU A 15 -0.93 -1.01 14.12
C LEU A 15 -0.10 -0.85 12.85
N MET A 16 0.59 -1.89 12.41
CA MET A 16 1.42 -1.84 11.21
C MET A 16 0.58 -1.65 9.95
N SER A 17 -0.51 -2.39 9.76
CA SER A 17 -1.40 -2.21 8.60
C SER A 17 -2.01 -0.81 8.60
N GLY A 18 -2.61 -0.39 9.71
CA GLY A 18 -3.28 0.92 9.79
C GLY A 18 -2.31 2.09 9.60
N SER A 19 -1.12 2.01 10.21
CA SER A 19 -0.09 3.05 10.01
C SER A 19 0.48 3.04 8.60
N ALA A 20 0.73 1.86 8.01
CA ALA A 20 1.23 1.74 6.64
C ALA A 20 0.21 2.27 5.61
N GLU A 21 -1.08 1.98 5.78
CA GLU A 21 -2.13 2.52 4.92
C GLU A 21 -2.23 4.05 5.05
N PHE A 22 -2.31 4.56 6.28
CA PHE A 22 -2.51 5.97 6.52
C PHE A 22 -1.29 6.80 6.10
N PHE A 23 -0.10 6.49 6.63
CA PHE A 23 1.11 7.26 6.36
C PHE A 23 1.70 6.96 4.98
N GLY A 24 1.60 5.73 4.51
CA GLY A 24 2.04 5.36 3.16
C GLY A 24 1.18 6.01 2.08
N GLY A 25 -0.15 5.99 2.25
CA GLY A 25 -1.08 6.68 1.38
C GLY A 25 -0.90 8.20 1.40
N LEU A 26 -0.74 8.78 2.60
CA LEU A 26 -0.50 10.22 2.75
C LEU A 26 0.84 10.66 2.12
N GLY A 27 1.91 9.88 2.31
CA GLY A 27 3.20 10.12 1.69
C GLY A 27 3.14 10.07 0.16
N LEU A 28 2.42 9.10 -0.39
CA LEU A 28 2.17 9.01 -1.84
C LEU A 28 1.33 10.19 -2.36
N LEU A 29 0.27 10.57 -1.65
CA LEU A 29 -0.61 11.69 -2.03
C LEU A 29 0.12 13.04 -2.05
N LEU A 30 0.89 13.32 -0.99
CA LEU A 30 1.67 14.56 -0.90
C LEU A 30 2.94 14.51 -1.76
N GLY A 31 3.31 13.32 -2.26
CA GLY A 31 4.59 13.09 -2.90
C GLY A 31 5.77 13.33 -1.95
N LEU A 32 5.56 13.21 -0.64
CA LEU A 32 6.57 13.37 0.40
C LEU A 32 7.16 12.00 0.72
N LEU A 33 8.47 11.85 0.63
CA LEU A 33 9.16 10.58 0.81
C LEU A 33 8.56 9.49 -0.11
N ALA A 34 8.24 9.87 -1.36
CA ALA A 34 7.41 9.05 -2.26
C ALA A 34 7.96 7.63 -2.49
N ARG A 35 9.28 7.47 -2.54
CA ARG A 35 9.93 6.15 -2.69
C ARG A 35 9.74 5.25 -1.47
N PRO A 36 10.15 5.64 -0.25
CA PRO A 36 9.88 4.83 0.93
C PRO A 36 8.39 4.65 1.22
N ALA A 37 7.55 5.67 0.97
CA ALA A 37 6.09 5.54 1.07
C ALA A 37 5.54 4.47 0.09
N ALA A 38 6.01 4.46 -1.16
CA ALA A 38 5.65 3.44 -2.13
C ALA A 38 6.05 2.03 -1.68
N VAL A 39 7.25 1.84 -1.11
CA VAL A 39 7.70 0.53 -0.59
C VAL A 39 6.76 0.02 0.50
N VAL A 40 6.40 0.89 1.45
CA VAL A 40 5.49 0.53 2.55
C VAL A 40 4.13 0.09 2.02
N VAL A 41 3.58 0.83 1.04
CA VAL A 41 2.29 0.50 0.42
C VAL A 41 2.36 -0.78 -0.42
N ILE A 42 3.45 -1.01 -1.14
CA ILE A 42 3.64 -2.26 -1.91
C ILE A 42 3.64 -3.47 -0.97
N LEU A 43 4.37 -3.40 0.15
CA LEU A 43 4.42 -4.49 1.12
C LEU A 43 3.03 -4.75 1.75
N LEU A 44 2.31 -3.68 2.09
CA LEU A 44 0.95 -3.79 2.60
C LEU A 44 0.01 -4.47 1.59
N LEU A 45 0.04 -4.04 0.33
CA LEU A 45 -0.81 -4.60 -0.73
C LEU A 45 -0.47 -6.06 -1.00
N LEU A 46 0.80 -6.46 -0.96
CA LEU A 46 1.20 -7.87 -1.06
C LEU A 46 0.58 -8.69 0.07
N VAL A 47 0.70 -8.25 1.31
CA VAL A 47 0.10 -8.96 2.46
C VAL A 47 -1.41 -9.04 2.29
N ALA A 48 -2.09 -7.95 1.90
CA ALA A 48 -3.53 -7.94 1.70
C ALA A 48 -3.99 -8.91 0.58
N ILE A 49 -3.24 -8.98 -0.52
CA ILE A 49 -3.52 -9.92 -1.62
C ILE A 49 -3.45 -11.35 -1.12
N PHE A 50 -2.33 -11.76 -0.50
CA PHE A 50 -2.13 -13.15 -0.09
C PHE A 50 -3.00 -13.59 1.10
N THR A 51 -3.38 -12.67 1.98
CA THR A 51 -4.14 -13.02 3.20
C THR A 51 -5.65 -12.95 2.99
N VAL A 52 -6.15 -11.91 2.31
CA VAL A 52 -7.60 -11.64 2.22
C VAL A 52 -8.14 -11.94 0.82
N HIS A 53 -7.46 -11.50 -0.23
CA HIS A 53 -8.09 -11.41 -1.55
C HIS A 53 -7.79 -12.59 -2.49
N ILE A 54 -6.71 -13.35 -2.27
CA ILE A 54 -6.32 -14.45 -3.18
C ILE A 54 -7.37 -15.55 -3.27
N HIS A 55 -8.12 -15.76 -2.18
CA HIS A 55 -9.19 -16.77 -2.11
C HIS A 55 -10.49 -16.32 -2.80
N ASN A 56 -10.66 -15.03 -3.07
CA ASN A 56 -11.88 -14.45 -3.64
C ASN A 56 -11.85 -14.37 -5.19
N GLY A 57 -10.78 -14.89 -5.81
CA GLY A 57 -10.58 -14.82 -7.26
C GLY A 57 -10.08 -13.47 -7.74
N PHE A 58 -10.07 -13.25 -9.06
CA PHE A 58 -9.49 -12.05 -9.66
C PHE A 58 -10.40 -10.82 -9.53
N PHE A 59 -11.65 -10.91 -9.99
CA PHE A 59 -12.50 -9.75 -10.20
C PHE A 59 -12.91 -9.03 -8.91
N MET A 60 -12.83 -7.70 -8.92
CA MET A 60 -13.26 -6.84 -7.80
C MET A 60 -14.73 -7.06 -7.43
N ALA A 61 -15.58 -7.43 -8.39
CA ALA A 61 -17.00 -7.72 -8.14
C ALA A 61 -17.22 -8.84 -7.10
N ASN A 62 -16.26 -9.75 -6.93
CA ASN A 62 -16.29 -10.83 -5.94
C ASN A 62 -15.41 -10.55 -4.72
N ASN A 63 -14.98 -9.30 -4.49
CA ASN A 63 -13.92 -8.95 -3.52
C ASN A 63 -12.56 -9.58 -3.86
N GLY A 64 -12.30 -9.80 -5.15
CA GLY A 64 -11.03 -10.31 -5.66
C GLY A 64 -9.87 -9.33 -5.56
N TYR A 65 -8.69 -9.78 -5.98
CA TYR A 65 -7.42 -9.04 -5.81
C TYR A 65 -7.09 -8.06 -6.97
N GLU A 66 -7.97 -7.91 -7.97
CA GLU A 66 -7.81 -7.00 -9.12
C GLU A 66 -7.50 -5.56 -8.69
N TYR A 67 -8.29 -5.01 -7.76
CA TYR A 67 -8.09 -3.63 -7.31
C TYR A 67 -6.77 -3.46 -6.55
N ALA A 68 -6.43 -4.42 -5.68
CA ALA A 68 -5.17 -4.41 -4.96
C ALA A 68 -3.96 -4.51 -5.92
N LEU A 69 -4.08 -5.28 -7.00
CA LEU A 69 -3.06 -5.32 -8.07
C LEU A 69 -2.93 -4.00 -8.82
N ALA A 70 -4.04 -3.35 -9.14
CA ALA A 70 -4.00 -2.05 -9.80
C ALA A 70 -3.28 -1.01 -8.95
N LEU A 71 -3.58 -0.97 -7.64
CA LEU A 71 -2.87 -0.12 -6.68
C LEU A 71 -1.39 -0.49 -6.56
N LEU A 72 -1.06 -1.79 -6.57
CA LEU A 72 0.31 -2.26 -6.50
C LEU A 72 1.11 -1.84 -7.73
N GLY A 73 0.51 -1.93 -8.92
CA GLY A 73 1.09 -1.42 -10.17
C GLY A 73 1.35 0.09 -10.11
N GLY A 74 0.40 0.87 -9.59
CA GLY A 74 0.58 2.31 -9.38
C GLY A 74 1.69 2.63 -8.39
N ALA A 75 1.75 1.93 -7.26
CA ALA A 75 2.82 2.11 -6.27
C ALA A 75 4.20 1.72 -6.82
N LEU A 76 4.29 0.67 -7.65
CA LEU A 76 5.52 0.31 -8.37
C LEU A 76 5.95 1.39 -9.36
N ALA A 77 5.01 1.99 -10.09
CA ALA A 77 5.31 3.11 -10.99
C ALA A 77 5.92 4.28 -10.20
N VAL A 78 5.35 4.65 -9.05
CA VAL A 78 5.90 5.70 -8.18
C VAL A 78 7.25 5.31 -7.59
N LEU A 79 7.47 4.03 -7.26
CA LEU A 79 8.77 3.56 -6.77
C LEU A 79 9.88 3.74 -7.82
N ILE A 80 9.58 3.41 -9.07
CA ILE A 80 10.51 3.48 -10.21
C ILE A 80 10.72 4.94 -10.64
N GLU A 81 9.64 5.65 -10.99
CA GLU A 81 9.67 7.01 -11.53
C GLU A 81 9.97 8.07 -10.47
N GLY A 82 9.65 7.80 -9.20
CA GLY A 82 9.82 8.73 -8.10
C GLY A 82 8.68 9.74 -7.96
N ALA A 83 8.88 10.75 -7.11
CA ALA A 83 7.87 11.75 -6.81
C ALA A 83 7.59 12.67 -8.03
N GLY A 84 6.32 12.81 -8.42
CA GLY A 84 5.89 13.58 -9.60
C GLY A 84 6.19 15.09 -9.53
N LYS A 85 5.86 15.83 -10.60
CA LYS A 85 6.22 17.26 -10.73
C LYS A 85 5.62 18.18 -9.65
N LEU A 86 4.52 17.77 -9.03
CA LEU A 86 3.80 18.48 -7.96
C LEU A 86 4.16 17.97 -6.54
N SER A 87 5.21 17.15 -6.39
CA SER A 87 5.57 16.57 -5.11
C SER A 87 6.09 17.59 -4.09
N LEU A 88 5.73 17.42 -2.82
CA LEU A 88 6.35 18.19 -1.74
C LEU A 88 7.87 17.95 -1.67
N ASP A 89 8.35 16.74 -2.03
CA ASP A 89 9.79 16.45 -2.16
C ASP A 89 10.50 17.48 -3.02
N ARG A 90 9.90 17.92 -4.13
CA ARG A 90 10.50 18.90 -5.03
C ARG A 90 10.39 20.33 -4.51
N VAL A 91 9.34 20.66 -3.76
CA VAL A 91 9.18 21.98 -3.12
C VAL A 91 10.19 22.16 -1.98
N ILE A 92 10.49 21.09 -1.24
CA ILE A 92 11.44 21.10 -0.11
C ILE A 92 12.90 20.95 -0.60
N SER A 93 13.13 20.21 -1.71
CA SER A 93 14.46 20.03 -2.31
C SER A 93 14.95 21.22 -3.15
N ARG A 94 14.14 22.27 -3.32
CA ARG A 94 14.53 23.53 -4.00
C ARG A 94 14.94 24.58 -2.98
#